data_AF-A0A960MY45-F1
#
_entry.id   AF-A0A960MY45-F1
#
_cell.length_a   1.000
_cell.length_b   1.000
_cell.length_c   1.000
_cell.angle_alpha   90.00
_cell.angle_beta   90.00
_cell.angle_gamma   90.00
#
_symmetry.space_group_name_H-M   'P 1'
#
loop_
_entity.id
_entity.type
_entity.pdbx_description
1 polymer ?
#
loop_
_entity_poly.entity_id
_entity_poly.type
_entity_poly.pdbx_seq_one_letter_code
_entity_poly.pdbx_strand_id
1 'polypeptide(L)'
;MMKYLVIPDVHNHTSEVERQIVRYPTDRVIFLGDYFDSFGDTPIMAAETAEWLKDSLQKPGRLHLFGNHDLWYRFPRNPQICWVGSGFTPAKSREISAILTAEDWEKLKLVEFVGDIALCHAGINETVFSHPVSGVTRSRVEELCGEALADAAANIDHRVFSEEGIVWLRWWNFEPLSAFSQFVGHTPSRDLRIECRGGRCNVCLDTMGRYLGLIEDGRMAVIDDEAGRVVWRQGDATS
;
A
#
# COMPACT_ATOMS: atom_id res chain seq x y z
N MET A 1 -18.30 14.04 -9.02
CA MET A 1 -16.84 14.03 -8.78
C MET A 1 -16.47 12.63 -8.33
N MET A 2 -15.22 12.20 -8.56
CA MET A 2 -14.79 10.82 -8.37
C MET A 2 -14.33 10.58 -6.94
N LYS A 3 -14.85 9.53 -6.31
CA LYS A 3 -14.59 9.15 -4.92
C LYS A 3 -13.80 7.86 -4.85
N TYR A 4 -12.78 7.83 -3.99
CA TYR A 4 -11.90 6.68 -3.81
C TYR A 4 -11.94 6.21 -2.36
N LEU A 5 -12.09 4.90 -2.17
CA LEU A 5 -11.85 4.23 -0.90
C LEU A 5 -10.43 3.69 -0.91
N VAL A 6 -9.70 3.88 0.18
CA VAL A 6 -8.34 3.39 0.36
C VAL A 6 -8.34 2.34 1.46
N ILE A 7 -7.95 1.13 1.12
CA ILE A 7 -7.87 -0.02 2.02
C ILE A 7 -6.40 -0.27 2.37
N PRO A 8 -6.02 -0.27 3.66
CA PRO A 8 -4.66 -0.58 4.09
C PRO A 8 -4.35 -2.08 3.96
N ASP A 9 -3.33 -2.55 4.67
CA ASP A 9 -2.89 -3.94 4.71
C ASP A 9 -4.04 -4.91 4.93
N VAL A 10 -4.09 -5.92 4.06
CA VAL A 10 -5.21 -6.88 4.01
C VAL A 10 -4.93 -8.10 4.86
N HIS A 11 -3.69 -8.62 4.87
CA HIS A 11 -3.25 -9.79 5.63
C HIS A 11 -4.31 -10.89 5.74
N ASN A 12 -4.72 -11.49 4.61
CA ASN A 12 -5.75 -12.52 4.44
C ASN A 12 -7.18 -12.17 4.93
N HIS A 13 -7.46 -10.94 5.37
CA HIS A 13 -8.79 -10.50 5.83
C HIS A 13 -9.73 -10.10 4.67
N THR A 14 -9.69 -10.84 3.57
CA THR A 14 -10.42 -10.54 2.32
C THR A 14 -11.93 -10.40 2.51
N SER A 15 -12.52 -11.20 3.40
CA SER A 15 -13.96 -11.12 3.73
C SER A 15 -14.35 -9.83 4.47
N GLU A 16 -13.47 -9.29 5.32
CA GLU A 16 -13.71 -7.99 5.98
C GLU A 16 -13.63 -6.86 4.95
N VAL A 17 -12.59 -6.90 4.12
CA VAL A 17 -12.39 -5.95 3.03
C VAL A 17 -13.63 -5.84 2.13
N GLU A 18 -14.22 -6.97 1.72
CA GLU A 18 -15.44 -6.94 0.89
C GLU A 18 -16.63 -6.31 1.63
N ARG A 19 -16.78 -6.54 2.95
CA ARG A 19 -17.81 -5.86 3.76
C ARG A 19 -17.59 -4.36 3.79
N GLN A 20 -16.36 -3.91 3.98
CA GLN A 20 -15.98 -2.50 4.01
C GLN A 20 -16.28 -1.81 2.67
N ILE A 21 -15.96 -2.47 1.54
CA ILE A 21 -16.26 -1.94 0.20
C ILE A 21 -17.77 -1.80 -0.03
N VAL A 22 -18.57 -2.76 0.43
CA VAL A 22 -20.04 -2.68 0.34
C VAL A 22 -20.59 -1.57 1.25
N ARG A 23 -20.03 -1.43 2.46
CA ARG A 23 -20.46 -0.43 3.45
C ARG A 23 -20.15 1.00 3.02
N TYR A 24 -19.03 1.22 2.33
CA TYR A 24 -18.56 2.52 1.89
C TYR A 24 -18.48 2.58 0.36
N PRO A 25 -19.61 2.74 -0.34
CA PRO A 25 -19.63 2.75 -1.79
C PRO A 25 -18.87 3.96 -2.35
N THR A 26 -17.96 3.68 -3.29
CA THR A 26 -17.11 4.66 -3.98
C THR A 26 -16.98 4.30 -5.46
N ASP A 27 -16.46 5.23 -6.27
CA ASP A 27 -16.24 4.98 -7.71
C ASP A 27 -15.03 4.07 -7.96
N ARG A 28 -14.05 4.12 -7.04
CA ARG A 28 -12.84 3.30 -7.07
C ARG A 28 -12.43 2.86 -5.67
N VAL A 29 -11.72 1.74 -5.61
CA VAL A 29 -11.04 1.23 -4.42
C VAL A 29 -9.56 1.06 -4.74
N ILE A 30 -8.69 1.57 -3.87
CA ILE A 30 -7.24 1.43 -3.97
C ILE A 30 -6.75 0.65 -2.74
N PHE A 31 -6.03 -0.44 -2.97
CA PHE A 31 -5.44 -1.27 -1.91
C PHE A 31 -3.97 -0.91 -1.75
N LEU A 32 -3.51 -0.71 -0.51
CA LEU A 32 -2.13 -0.34 -0.22
C LEU A 32 -1.15 -1.53 -0.19
N GLY A 33 -1.65 -2.77 -0.30
CA GLY A 33 -0.84 -3.97 -0.41
C GLY A 33 -0.97 -4.91 0.78
N ASP A 34 0.08 -5.69 0.98
CA ASP A 34 0.22 -6.70 2.05
C ASP A 34 -1.02 -7.60 2.13
N TYR A 35 -1.26 -8.34 1.04
CA TYR A 35 -2.40 -9.23 0.93
C TYR A 35 -2.26 -10.46 1.82
N PHE A 36 -1.04 -10.96 2.01
CA PHE A 36 -0.75 -12.24 2.63
C PHE A 36 -0.17 -12.07 4.04
N ASP A 37 0.12 -13.19 4.74
CA ASP A 37 0.90 -13.23 5.98
C ASP A 37 0.26 -12.63 7.24
N SER A 38 -0.99 -13.00 7.54
CA SER A 38 -1.53 -12.79 8.89
C SER A 38 -0.86 -13.68 9.93
N PHE A 39 -0.92 -13.26 11.19
CA PHE A 39 -0.48 -14.07 12.32
C PHE A 39 -1.26 -15.39 12.40
N GLY A 40 -0.55 -16.51 12.38
CA GLY A 40 -1.14 -17.86 12.49
C GLY A 40 -1.81 -18.37 11.20
N ASP A 41 -1.55 -17.73 10.06
CA ASP A 41 -2.09 -18.17 8.77
C ASP A 41 -1.50 -19.51 8.28
N THR A 42 -2.13 -20.05 7.24
CA THR A 42 -1.76 -21.34 6.66
C THR A 42 -1.60 -21.24 5.14
N PRO A 43 -0.93 -22.20 4.48
CA PRO A 43 -0.90 -22.28 3.02
C PRO A 43 -2.27 -22.27 2.36
N ILE A 44 -3.29 -22.86 2.99
CA ILE A 44 -4.67 -22.86 2.47
C ILE A 44 -5.23 -21.44 2.47
N MET A 45 -5.09 -20.71 3.57
CA MET A 45 -5.55 -19.31 3.66
C MET A 45 -4.82 -18.42 2.64
N ALA A 46 -3.52 -18.64 2.45
CA ALA A 46 -2.76 -17.92 1.43
C ALA A 46 -3.26 -18.22 0.00
N ALA A 47 -3.66 -19.47 -0.28
CA ALA A 47 -4.28 -19.84 -1.55
C ALA A 47 -5.63 -19.14 -1.75
N GLU A 48 -6.49 -19.13 -0.73
CA GLU A 48 -7.79 -18.43 -0.77
C GLU A 48 -7.63 -16.92 -1.03
N THR A 49 -6.64 -16.28 -0.38
CA THR A 49 -6.29 -14.89 -0.64
C THR A 49 -5.76 -14.68 -2.06
N ALA A 50 -4.97 -15.62 -2.58
CA ALA A 50 -4.45 -15.53 -3.95
C ALA A 50 -5.58 -15.65 -4.99
N GLU A 51 -6.57 -16.53 -4.77
CA GLU A 51 -7.78 -16.62 -5.59
C GLU A 51 -8.57 -15.31 -5.53
N TRP A 52 -8.80 -14.78 -4.32
CA TRP A 52 -9.47 -13.49 -4.15
C TRP A 52 -8.74 -12.35 -4.86
N LEU A 53 -7.42 -12.27 -4.74
CA LEU A 53 -6.62 -11.23 -5.40
C LEU A 53 -6.73 -11.36 -6.92
N LYS A 54 -6.61 -12.57 -7.46
CA LYS A 54 -6.75 -12.84 -8.90
C LYS A 54 -8.09 -12.37 -9.45
N ASP A 55 -9.17 -12.65 -8.73
CA ASP A 55 -10.51 -12.19 -9.08
C ASP A 55 -10.65 -10.68 -8.92
N SER A 56 -10.11 -10.12 -7.83
CA SER A 56 -10.16 -8.69 -7.55
C SER A 56 -9.45 -7.86 -8.63
N LEU A 57 -8.34 -8.36 -9.18
CA LEU A 57 -7.59 -7.74 -10.27
C LEU A 57 -8.39 -7.64 -11.59
N GLN A 58 -9.49 -8.40 -11.75
CA GLN A 58 -10.36 -8.29 -12.92
C GLN A 58 -11.47 -7.23 -12.73
N LYS A 59 -11.64 -6.68 -11.53
CA LYS A 59 -12.68 -5.70 -11.24
C LYS A 59 -12.20 -4.30 -11.66
N PRO A 60 -12.82 -3.64 -12.66
CA PRO A 60 -12.32 -2.37 -13.22
C PRO A 60 -12.36 -1.18 -12.25
N GLY A 61 -13.05 -1.33 -11.13
CA GLY A 61 -13.11 -0.35 -10.05
C GLY A 61 -11.98 -0.47 -9.02
N ARG A 62 -11.08 -1.44 -9.15
CA ARG A 62 -10.06 -1.76 -8.15
C ARG A 62 -8.65 -1.55 -8.70
N LEU A 63 -7.80 -0.96 -7.88
CA LEU A 63 -6.37 -0.82 -8.14
C LEU A 63 -5.60 -1.37 -6.95
N HIS A 64 -4.61 -2.21 -7.24
CA HIS A 64 -3.86 -2.94 -6.24
C HIS A 64 -2.41 -2.45 -6.22
N LEU A 65 -1.92 -2.09 -5.03
CA LEU A 65 -0.51 -1.77 -4.82
C LEU A 65 0.21 -2.96 -4.19
N PHE A 66 1.54 -2.96 -4.31
CA PHE A 66 2.43 -3.88 -3.60
C PHE A 66 2.72 -3.38 -2.19
N GLY A 67 2.59 -4.25 -1.21
CA GLY A 67 3.28 -4.16 0.07
C GLY A 67 4.54 -5.02 0.10
N ASN A 68 5.30 -4.98 1.19
CA ASN A 68 6.55 -5.73 1.28
C ASN A 68 6.32 -7.25 1.32
N HIS A 69 5.22 -7.71 1.93
CA HIS A 69 4.91 -9.15 2.01
C HIS A 69 4.59 -9.73 0.64
N ASP A 70 3.92 -8.96 -0.22
CA ASP A 70 3.57 -9.35 -1.58
C ASP A 70 4.82 -9.58 -2.45
N LEU A 71 5.82 -8.70 -2.29
CA LEU A 71 7.06 -8.75 -3.05
C LEU A 71 7.87 -10.00 -2.75
N TRP A 72 7.79 -10.58 -1.54
CA TRP A 72 8.44 -11.84 -1.22
C TRP A 72 7.90 -13.00 -2.05
N TYR A 73 6.60 -12.99 -2.33
CA TYR A 73 5.94 -14.00 -3.15
C TYR A 73 6.15 -13.77 -4.65
N ARG A 74 6.23 -12.51 -5.08
CA ARG A 74 6.52 -12.16 -6.48
C ARG A 74 7.99 -12.38 -6.87
N PHE A 75 8.91 -12.07 -5.97
CA PHE A 75 10.36 -12.12 -6.20
C PHE A 75 11.08 -12.98 -5.15
N PRO A 76 10.71 -14.27 -4.98
CA PRO A 76 11.22 -15.13 -3.90
C PRO A 76 12.71 -15.48 -4.02
N ARG A 77 13.38 -15.02 -5.08
CA ARG A 77 14.81 -15.25 -5.34
C ARG A 77 15.64 -13.97 -5.30
N ASN A 78 15.00 -12.81 -5.16
CA ASN A 78 15.70 -11.55 -5.06
C ASN A 78 16.19 -11.36 -3.61
N PRO A 79 17.52 -11.29 -3.36
CA PRO A 79 18.07 -11.28 -2.01
C PRO A 79 17.84 -9.95 -1.24
N GLN A 80 17.62 -8.84 -1.93
CA GLN A 80 17.27 -7.56 -1.29
C GLN A 80 15.84 -7.57 -0.77
N ILE A 81 14.93 -8.18 -1.53
CA ILE A 81 13.49 -8.17 -1.26
C ILE A 81 13.09 -9.31 -0.34
N CYS A 82 13.51 -10.53 -0.67
CA CYS A 82 12.99 -11.74 -0.03
C CYS A 82 13.61 -11.91 1.37
N TRP A 83 12.78 -11.72 2.40
CA TRP A 83 13.20 -11.94 3.78
C TRP A 83 12.53 -13.18 4.40
N VAL A 84 13.34 -14.16 4.78
CA VAL A 84 12.87 -15.35 5.49
C VAL A 84 12.72 -14.99 6.97
N GLY A 85 11.50 -14.78 7.45
CA GLY A 85 11.27 -14.55 8.89
C GLY A 85 10.00 -13.84 9.33
N SER A 86 9.20 -13.27 8.41
CA SER A 86 8.03 -12.45 8.75
C SER A 86 6.71 -12.98 8.18
N GLY A 87 6.49 -14.28 8.28
CA GLY A 87 5.28 -14.93 7.77
C GLY A 87 5.52 -15.69 6.47
N PHE A 88 6.43 -15.25 5.60
CA PHE A 88 6.79 -15.99 4.39
C PHE A 88 7.16 -17.45 4.68
N THR A 89 6.59 -18.39 3.91
CA THR A 89 7.04 -19.79 3.90
C THR A 89 7.12 -20.33 2.48
N PRO A 90 8.03 -21.30 2.20
CA PRO A 90 8.07 -21.98 0.91
C PRO A 90 6.75 -22.68 0.56
N ALA A 91 6.01 -23.18 1.56
CA ALA A 91 4.71 -23.80 1.34
C ALA A 91 3.69 -22.78 0.81
N LYS A 92 3.55 -21.63 1.47
CA LYS A 92 2.69 -20.52 1.00
C LYS A 92 3.09 -20.05 -0.39
N SER A 93 4.39 -19.86 -0.63
CA SER A 93 4.91 -19.43 -1.94
C SER A 93 4.53 -20.40 -3.07
N ARG A 94 4.56 -21.72 -2.83
CA ARG A 94 4.10 -22.70 -3.82
C ARG A 94 2.62 -22.58 -4.14
N GLU A 95 1.77 -22.46 -3.12
CA GLU A 95 0.31 -22.33 -3.34
C GLU A 95 -0.01 -21.02 -4.08
N ILE A 96 0.55 -19.89 -3.63
CA ILE A 96 0.34 -18.58 -4.26
C ILE A 96 0.82 -18.60 -5.73
N SER A 97 2.00 -19.15 -6.00
CA SER A 97 2.56 -19.20 -7.36
C SER A 97 1.81 -20.16 -8.29
N ALA A 98 1.04 -21.10 -7.75
CA ALA A 98 0.17 -21.97 -8.55
C ALA A 98 -1.08 -21.22 -9.05
N ILE A 99 -1.45 -20.11 -8.40
CA ILE A 99 -2.66 -19.33 -8.69
C ILE A 99 -2.33 -18.02 -9.42
N LEU A 100 -1.41 -17.22 -8.87
CA LEU A 100 -1.03 -15.91 -9.40
C LEU A 100 0.13 -16.03 -10.39
N THR A 101 -0.11 -15.62 -11.63
CA THR A 101 0.89 -15.62 -12.69
C THR A 101 1.69 -14.32 -12.71
N ALA A 102 2.79 -14.28 -13.49
CA ALA A 102 3.53 -13.04 -13.72
C ALA A 102 2.63 -11.91 -14.25
N GLU A 103 1.70 -12.23 -15.15
CA GLU A 103 0.73 -11.27 -15.72
C GLU A 103 -0.25 -10.73 -14.67
N ASP A 104 -0.61 -11.53 -13.66
CA ASP A 104 -1.44 -11.05 -12.55
C ASP A 104 -0.66 -10.03 -11.71
N TRP A 105 0.61 -10.32 -11.41
CA TRP A 105 1.47 -9.41 -10.65
C TRP A 105 1.83 -8.12 -11.38
N GLU A 106 1.93 -8.13 -12.71
CA GLU A 106 2.18 -6.94 -13.54
C GLU A 106 1.05 -5.90 -13.46
N LYS A 107 -0.13 -6.28 -12.96
CA LYS A 107 -1.24 -5.35 -12.72
C LYS A 107 -1.08 -4.53 -11.44
N LEU A 108 -0.20 -4.95 -10.54
CA LEU A 108 0.08 -4.23 -9.30
C LEU A 108 1.11 -3.11 -9.54
N LYS A 109 1.01 -2.03 -8.76
CA LYS A 109 1.93 -0.90 -8.80
C LYS A 109 2.62 -0.70 -7.45
N LEU A 110 3.75 -0.01 -7.42
CA LEU A 110 4.35 0.45 -6.15
C LEU A 110 3.70 1.74 -5.62
N VAL A 111 3.13 2.54 -6.53
CA VAL A 111 2.55 3.84 -6.21
C VAL A 111 1.40 4.16 -7.16
N GLU A 112 0.41 4.89 -6.65
CA GLU A 112 -0.63 5.55 -7.45
C GLU A 112 -0.81 6.99 -6.96
N PHE A 113 -1.17 7.91 -7.85
CA PHE A 113 -1.41 9.31 -7.51
C PHE A 113 -2.84 9.71 -7.87
N VAL A 114 -3.58 10.20 -6.88
CA VAL A 114 -4.89 10.83 -7.05
C VAL A 114 -4.73 12.33 -6.80
N GLY A 115 -4.49 13.10 -7.87
CA GLY A 115 -4.10 14.51 -7.77
C GLY A 115 -2.77 14.66 -7.03
N ASP A 116 -2.77 15.46 -5.97
CA ASP A 116 -1.61 15.71 -5.08
C ASP A 116 -1.55 14.74 -3.88
N ILE A 117 -2.15 13.55 -4.01
CA ILE A 117 -2.15 12.52 -2.97
C ILE A 117 -1.49 11.27 -3.55
N ALA A 118 -0.35 10.87 -2.99
CA ALA A 118 0.29 9.60 -3.27
C ALA A 118 -0.31 8.49 -2.41
N LEU A 119 -0.47 7.32 -2.99
CA LEU A 119 -0.86 6.09 -2.31
C LEU A 119 0.24 5.06 -2.56
N CYS A 120 0.81 4.53 -1.49
CA CYS A 120 1.83 3.49 -1.52
C CYS A 120 1.86 2.77 -0.18
N HIS A 121 2.59 1.66 -0.08
CA HIS A 121 2.54 0.85 1.13
C HIS A 121 3.21 1.53 2.33
N ALA A 122 4.47 1.94 2.25
CA ALA A 122 5.23 2.45 3.40
C ALA A 122 5.59 3.94 3.35
N GLY A 123 5.45 4.59 2.18
CA GLY A 123 5.66 6.02 2.04
C GLY A 123 6.85 6.41 1.17
N ILE A 124 6.85 7.66 0.73
CA ILE A 124 7.89 8.28 -0.09
C ILE A 124 8.61 9.33 0.76
N ASN A 125 9.94 9.26 0.82
CA ASN A 125 10.78 10.24 1.51
C ASN A 125 11.78 10.92 0.56
N GLU A 126 12.46 11.95 1.08
CA GLU A 126 13.48 12.65 0.31
C GLU A 126 14.76 11.82 0.11
N THR A 127 15.18 11.02 1.10
CA THR A 127 16.42 10.22 1.02
C THR A 127 16.47 9.34 -0.23
N VAL A 128 15.36 8.66 -0.54
CA VAL A 128 15.29 7.72 -1.66
C VAL A 128 14.83 8.41 -2.95
N PHE A 129 13.90 9.36 -2.87
CA PHE A 129 13.21 9.87 -4.06
C PHE A 129 13.62 11.28 -4.50
N SER A 130 14.40 12.01 -3.69
CA SER A 130 14.80 13.37 -4.05
C SER A 130 15.81 13.36 -5.19
N HIS A 131 15.60 14.27 -6.16
CA HIS A 131 16.59 14.63 -7.16
C HIS A 131 17.37 15.87 -6.70
N PRO A 132 18.70 15.95 -6.90
CA PRO A 132 19.54 17.02 -6.34
C PRO A 132 19.10 18.45 -6.69
N VAL A 133 18.40 18.63 -7.81
CA VAL A 133 17.98 19.95 -8.30
C VAL A 133 16.49 20.21 -8.09
N SER A 134 15.65 19.20 -8.33
CA SER A 134 14.20 19.36 -8.41
C SER A 134 13.46 18.83 -7.17
N GLY A 135 14.19 18.29 -6.20
CA GLY A 135 13.60 17.67 -5.02
C GLY A 135 12.79 16.43 -5.38
N VAL A 136 11.79 16.11 -4.56
CA VAL A 136 10.83 15.04 -4.83
C VAL A 136 9.73 15.55 -5.75
N THR A 137 9.49 14.84 -6.85
CA THR A 137 8.41 15.13 -7.80
C THR A 137 7.65 13.85 -8.13
N ARG A 138 6.37 13.98 -8.49
CA ARG A 138 5.53 12.85 -8.92
C ARG A 138 6.19 12.03 -10.03
N SER A 139 6.64 12.69 -11.10
CA SER A 139 7.24 12.00 -12.25
C SER A 139 8.49 11.22 -11.88
N ARG A 140 9.33 11.75 -10.98
CA ARG A 140 10.52 11.04 -10.51
C ARG A 140 10.16 9.81 -9.67
N VAL A 141 9.12 9.91 -8.84
CA VAL A 141 8.63 8.78 -8.05
C VAL A 141 8.11 7.67 -8.98
N GLU A 142 7.27 8.02 -9.95
CA GLU A 142 6.72 7.08 -10.93
C GLU A 142 7.83 6.40 -11.76
N GLU A 143 8.83 7.16 -12.23
CA GLU A 143 10.00 6.66 -12.95
C GLU A 143 10.81 5.67 -12.11
N LEU A 144 11.22 6.07 -10.89
CA LEU A 144 12.00 5.21 -9.99
C LEU A 144 11.25 3.93 -9.60
N CYS A 145 9.94 3.98 -9.45
CA CYS A 145 9.13 2.80 -9.18
C CYS A 145 9.09 1.85 -10.37
N GLY A 146 9.01 2.39 -11.60
CA GLY A 146 9.09 1.57 -12.82
C GLY A 146 10.45 0.88 -12.97
N GLU A 147 11.54 1.63 -12.76
CA GLU A 147 12.91 1.10 -12.76
C GLU A 147 13.07 0.01 -11.69
N ALA A 148 12.58 0.26 -10.47
CA ALA A 148 12.65 -0.70 -9.35
C ALA A 148 12.03 -2.05 -9.71
N LEU A 149 10.83 -2.07 -10.30
CA LEU A 149 10.17 -3.34 -10.65
C LEU A 149 10.92 -4.11 -11.74
N ALA A 150 11.52 -3.40 -12.71
CA ALA A 150 12.37 -4.02 -13.73
C ALA A 150 13.63 -4.62 -13.12
N ASP A 151 14.30 -3.88 -12.23
CA ASP A 151 15.49 -4.34 -11.50
C ASP A 151 15.17 -5.53 -10.60
N ALA A 152 14.05 -5.50 -9.87
CA ALA A 152 13.61 -6.62 -9.04
C ALA A 152 13.42 -7.90 -9.85
N ALA A 153 12.81 -7.81 -11.04
CA ALA A 153 12.63 -8.94 -11.95
C ALA A 153 13.96 -9.49 -12.50
N ALA A 154 14.97 -8.63 -12.61
CA ALA A 154 16.33 -8.99 -13.00
C ALA A 154 17.21 -9.46 -11.82
N ASN A 155 16.69 -9.45 -10.57
CA ASN A 155 17.44 -9.66 -9.33
C ASN A 155 18.57 -8.65 -9.13
N ILE A 156 18.33 -7.40 -9.52
CA ILE A 156 19.21 -6.26 -9.31
C ILE A 156 18.67 -5.47 -8.10
N ASP A 157 19.58 -5.07 -7.22
CA ASP A 157 19.23 -4.24 -6.07
C ASP A 157 18.83 -2.84 -6.53
N HIS A 158 17.74 -2.32 -5.96
CA HIS A 158 17.28 -0.97 -6.25
C HIS A 158 16.95 -0.20 -4.96
N ARG A 159 17.33 1.07 -4.92
CA ARG A 159 17.18 1.91 -3.71
C ARG A 159 15.74 2.07 -3.22
N VAL A 160 14.76 1.92 -4.12
CA VAL A 160 13.32 1.95 -3.79
C VAL A 160 12.91 0.79 -2.87
N PHE A 161 13.69 -0.29 -2.81
CA PHE A 161 13.50 -1.41 -1.88
C PHE A 161 14.50 -1.42 -0.72
N SER A 162 15.23 -0.32 -0.49
CA SER A 162 16.02 -0.14 0.73
C SER A 162 15.13 -0.03 1.97
N GLU A 163 15.71 -0.02 3.17
CA GLU A 163 14.97 0.14 4.44
C GLU A 163 14.18 1.45 4.53
N GLU A 164 14.62 2.49 3.82
CA GLU A 164 13.91 3.77 3.68
C GLU A 164 13.03 3.83 2.41
N GLY A 165 12.89 2.68 1.73
CA GLY A 165 12.19 2.54 0.48
C GLY A 165 10.67 2.45 0.61
N ILE A 166 9.99 2.42 -0.53
CA ILE A 166 8.53 2.65 -0.64
C ILE A 166 7.66 1.58 0.03
N VAL A 167 8.24 0.44 0.35
CA VAL A 167 7.58 -0.68 1.05
C VAL A 167 8.18 -1.00 2.42
N TRP A 168 9.22 -0.28 2.86
CA TRP A 168 9.92 -0.57 4.13
C TRP A 168 10.05 0.63 5.06
N LEU A 169 9.78 1.85 4.56
CA LEU A 169 9.90 3.07 5.33
C LEU A 169 9.01 3.02 6.58
N ARG A 170 9.65 3.10 7.74
CA ARG A 170 8.94 3.03 9.01
C ARG A 170 8.33 4.37 9.38
N TRP A 171 7.17 4.34 10.03
CA TRP A 171 6.41 5.55 10.38
C TRP A 171 7.23 6.60 11.15
N TRP A 172 8.06 6.20 12.11
CA TRP A 172 8.85 7.14 12.92
C TRP A 172 10.02 7.81 12.17
N ASN A 173 10.30 7.37 10.94
CA ASN A 173 11.24 8.00 10.02
C ASN A 173 10.51 8.70 8.85
N PHE A 174 9.17 8.74 8.87
CA PHE A 174 8.37 9.16 7.73
C PHE A 174 7.90 10.62 7.86
N GLU A 175 8.68 11.54 7.33
CA GLU A 175 8.37 12.97 7.38
C GLU A 175 7.42 13.42 6.25
N PRO A 176 6.50 14.38 6.51
CA PRO A 176 5.67 14.96 5.45
C PRO A 176 6.48 15.72 4.40
N LEU A 177 6.20 15.43 3.13
CA LEU A 177 6.79 16.11 1.99
C LEU A 177 6.04 17.40 1.66
N SER A 178 6.73 18.38 1.09
CA SER A 178 6.09 19.60 0.56
C SER A 178 5.33 19.36 -0.76
N ALA A 179 5.76 18.35 -1.53
CA ALA A 179 5.25 18.10 -2.87
C ALA A 179 3.80 17.60 -2.90
N PHE A 180 3.46 16.62 -2.04
CA PHE A 180 2.16 15.96 -2.02
C PHE A 180 1.85 15.35 -0.64
N SER A 181 0.59 14.98 -0.41
CA SER A 181 0.15 14.24 0.77
C SER A 181 0.16 12.74 0.49
N GLN A 182 0.11 11.89 1.53
CA GLN A 182 0.33 10.45 1.38
C GLN A 182 -0.62 9.62 2.25
N PHE A 183 -1.28 8.62 1.66
CA PHE A 183 -1.84 7.49 2.40
C PHE A 183 -0.87 6.31 2.36
N VAL A 184 -0.61 5.73 3.53
CA VAL A 184 0.26 4.56 3.70
C VAL A 184 -0.39 3.50 4.58
N GLY A 185 0.06 2.26 4.42
CA GLY A 185 -0.45 1.05 5.06
C GLY A 185 0.56 0.31 5.93
N HIS A 186 1.72 0.89 6.27
CA HIS A 186 2.78 0.15 6.97
C HIS A 186 2.99 0.53 8.46
N THR A 187 3.75 -0.30 9.18
CA THR A 187 4.17 -0.14 10.60
C THR A 187 2.99 -0.22 11.57
N PRO A 188 2.40 -1.39 11.84
CA PRO A 188 1.06 -1.50 12.43
C PRO A 188 0.93 -0.85 13.81
N SER A 189 -0.22 -0.20 14.05
CA SER A 189 -0.56 0.47 15.31
C SER A 189 -2.07 0.39 15.55
N ARG A 190 -2.55 0.34 16.80
CA ARG A 190 -4.00 0.43 17.06
C ARG A 190 -4.55 1.84 16.83
N ASP A 191 -3.67 2.83 16.92
CA ASP A 191 -4.03 4.23 16.81
C ASP A 191 -3.79 4.74 15.39
N LEU A 192 -4.74 5.55 14.90
CA LEU A 192 -4.59 6.32 13.67
C LEU A 192 -3.43 7.32 13.82
N ARG A 193 -2.53 7.36 12.84
CA ARG A 193 -1.39 8.28 12.84
C ARG A 193 -1.45 9.21 11.65
N ILE A 194 -1.40 10.50 11.96
CA ILE A 194 -1.49 11.59 10.99
C ILE A 194 -0.43 12.61 11.37
N GLU A 195 0.39 12.99 10.40
CA GLU A 195 1.34 14.08 10.56
C GLU A 195 1.22 15.05 9.39
N CYS A 196 1.11 16.34 9.68
CA CYS A 196 0.95 17.36 8.65
C CYS A 196 1.99 18.47 8.79
N ARG A 197 2.54 18.92 7.66
CA ARG A 197 3.47 20.05 7.56
C ARG A 197 3.16 20.86 6.31
N GLY A 198 3.02 22.17 6.47
CA GLY A 198 2.76 23.07 5.33
C GLY A 198 1.49 22.73 4.53
N GLY A 199 0.48 22.14 5.17
CA GLY A 199 -0.78 21.73 4.52
C GLY A 199 -0.72 20.37 3.82
N ARG A 200 0.45 19.72 3.73
CA ARG A 200 0.58 18.33 3.28
C ARG A 200 0.55 17.39 4.47
N CYS A 201 -0.04 16.22 4.30
CA CYS A 201 -0.21 15.24 5.38
C CYS A 201 0.24 13.86 4.96
N ASN A 202 0.92 13.16 5.86
CA ASN A 202 1.08 11.71 5.81
C ASN A 202 0.02 11.10 6.74
N VAL A 203 -0.66 10.05 6.27
CA VAL A 203 -1.67 9.33 7.04
C VAL A 203 -1.38 7.84 6.94
N CYS A 204 -1.05 7.22 8.06
CA CYS A 204 -0.93 5.77 8.12
C CYS A 204 -2.23 5.13 8.61
N LEU A 205 -2.75 4.24 7.78
CA LEU A 205 -4.01 3.53 7.96
C LEU A 205 -3.82 2.11 8.51
N ASP A 206 -2.57 1.65 8.70
CA ASP A 206 -2.24 0.33 9.23
C ASP A 206 -2.68 0.16 10.69
N THR A 207 -3.95 -0.15 10.82
CA THR A 207 -4.68 -0.15 12.08
C THR A 207 -5.50 -1.40 12.28
N MET A 208 -5.00 -2.51 11.72
CA MET A 208 -5.64 -3.82 11.80
C MET A 208 -7.08 -3.78 11.28
N GLY A 209 -7.30 -3.02 10.20
CA GLY A 209 -8.59 -2.89 9.52
C GLY A 209 -9.55 -1.86 10.12
N ARG A 210 -9.20 -1.14 11.20
CA ARG A 210 -10.12 -0.17 11.84
C ARG A 210 -10.34 1.10 11.01
N TYR A 211 -9.27 1.69 10.49
CA TYR A 211 -9.34 2.97 9.78
C TYR A 211 -9.12 2.78 8.28
N LEU A 212 -9.97 3.44 7.49
CA LEU A 212 -9.91 3.43 6.03
C LEU A 212 -9.68 4.85 5.52
N GLY A 213 -8.98 4.98 4.40
CA GLY A 213 -8.81 6.26 3.74
C GLY A 213 -9.95 6.55 2.79
N LEU A 214 -10.26 7.83 2.63
CA LEU A 214 -11.23 8.32 1.66
C LEU A 214 -10.61 9.50 0.92
N ILE A 215 -10.73 9.51 -0.40
CA ILE A 215 -10.39 10.67 -1.22
C ILE A 215 -11.66 11.14 -1.94
N GLU A 216 -12.03 12.39 -1.67
CA GLU A 216 -13.18 13.06 -2.26
C GLU A 216 -12.80 14.51 -2.52
N ASP A 217 -13.08 14.99 -3.74
CA ASP A 217 -12.77 16.36 -4.17
C ASP A 217 -11.30 16.77 -3.96
N GLY A 218 -10.38 15.82 -4.20
CA GLY A 218 -8.94 16.03 -4.06
C GLY A 218 -8.45 16.18 -2.63
N ARG A 219 -9.28 15.82 -1.63
CA ARG A 219 -8.94 15.91 -0.20
C ARG A 219 -8.96 14.54 0.44
N MET A 220 -8.03 14.34 1.37
CA MET A 220 -7.97 13.14 2.20
C MET A 220 -8.96 13.23 3.36
N ALA A 221 -9.55 12.09 3.70
CA ALA A 221 -10.35 11.90 4.89
C ALA A 221 -10.12 10.48 5.46
N VAL A 222 -10.40 10.28 6.74
CA VAL A 222 -10.27 8.97 7.39
C VAL A 222 -11.61 8.55 7.98
N ILE A 223 -12.04 7.34 7.64
CA ILE A 223 -13.22 6.68 8.19
C ILE A 223 -12.76 5.79 9.34
N ASP A 224 -13.43 5.89 10.49
CA ASP A 224 -13.40 4.86 11.53
C ASP A 224 -14.52 3.86 11.20
N ASP A 225 -14.14 2.66 10.76
CA ASP A 225 -15.09 1.60 10.35
C ASP A 225 -15.92 1.11 11.54
N GLU A 226 -15.30 1.01 12.73
CA GLU A 226 -15.99 0.63 13.95
C GLU A 226 -17.10 1.65 14.29
N ALA A 227 -16.77 2.94 14.22
CA ALA A 227 -17.74 4.02 14.49
C ALA A 227 -18.66 4.33 13.30
N GLY A 228 -18.38 3.81 12.10
CA GLY A 228 -19.18 4.04 10.91
C GLY A 228 -19.16 5.48 10.37
N ARG A 229 -18.15 6.29 10.71
CA ARG A 229 -18.13 7.73 10.39
C ARG A 229 -16.74 8.24 10.04
N VAL A 230 -16.69 9.36 9.31
CA VAL A 230 -15.44 10.09 9.07
C VAL A 230 -15.01 10.78 10.36
N VAL A 231 -13.76 10.55 10.77
CA VAL A 231 -13.17 11.08 12.01
C VAL A 231 -12.11 12.15 11.75
N TRP A 232 -11.62 12.29 10.52
CA TRP A 232 -10.65 13.31 10.14
C TRP A 232 -10.82 13.71 8.67
N ARG A 233 -10.54 14.98 8.34
CA ARG A 233 -10.36 15.47 6.97
C ARG A 233 -9.17 16.43 6.88
N GLN A 234 -8.49 16.38 5.75
CA GLN A 234 -7.41 17.32 5.45
C GLN A 234 -7.96 18.74 5.32
N GLY A 235 -7.39 19.66 6.09
CA GLY A 235 -7.76 21.08 6.10
C GLY A 235 -8.87 21.43 7.09
N ASP A 236 -9.45 20.46 7.80
CA ASP A 236 -10.22 20.78 8.99
C ASP A 236 -9.25 21.38 10.02
N ALA A 237 -9.56 22.59 10.53
CA ALA A 237 -8.78 23.17 11.61
C ALA A 237 -8.80 22.19 12.78
N THR A 238 -7.62 21.76 13.24
CA THR A 238 -7.50 21.02 14.50
C THR A 238 -8.06 21.92 15.59
N SER A 239 -9.27 21.61 16.07
CA SER A 239 -9.92 22.27 17.20
C SER A 239 -9.17 21.94 18.49
#